data_AF-A0A2P2IDS9-F1
#
_entry.id   AF-A0A2P2IDS9-F1
#
_cell.length_a   1.000
_cell.length_b   1.000
_cell.length_c   1.000
_cell.angle_alpha   90.00
_cell.angle_beta   90.00
_cell.angle_gamma   90.00
#
_symmetry.space_group_name_H-M   'P 1'
#
loop_
_entity.id
_entity.type
_entity.pdbx_description
1 polymer ?
#
loop_
_entity_poly.entity_id
_entity_poly.type
_entity_poly.pdbx_seq_one_letter_code
_entity_poly.pdbx_strand_id
1 'polypeptide(L)'
;TVKMHLRSKIECFDSKKLHSPDYAALTDDEKNERTSNTTGNFMTLMKVLTGYNNTMLWWDRYRSLGGPAGSRDWWLSFWVVMAAALYTRISSITSPYMVIWDEAHFGKMLSYYINGTFFFDVHPTGGKLLLTFFGWLGGYNGTHSFEKPGVSYEGYPEIMLIRFCCALMGALLAPIAFCSAWTMTRRIPAAVLAATFVVTEIGTLMLTKFILLD
;
A
#
# COMPACT_ATOMS: atom_id res chain seq x y z
N THR A 1 4.58 29.85 10.86
CA THR A 1 5.90 29.81 11.54
C THR A 1 6.82 28.74 10.96
N VAL A 2 6.37 27.48 10.78
CA VAL A 2 7.17 26.37 10.18
C VAL A 2 7.66 26.66 8.74
N LYS A 3 6.81 27.29 7.90
CA LYS A 3 7.12 27.67 6.51
C LYS A 3 8.30 28.65 6.37
N MET A 4 8.46 29.58 7.32
CA MET A 4 9.58 30.53 7.30
C MET A 4 10.87 29.90 7.85
N HIS A 5 10.76 29.05 8.87
CA HIS A 5 11.92 28.41 9.49
C HIS A 5 12.61 27.43 8.53
N LEU A 6 11.84 26.67 7.74
CA LEU A 6 12.36 25.82 6.67
C LEU A 6 13.04 26.63 5.56
N ARG A 7 12.45 27.75 5.14
CA ARG A 7 13.02 28.61 4.09
C ARG A 7 14.41 29.11 4.47
N SER A 8 14.59 29.57 5.72
CA SER A 8 15.89 30.07 6.21
C SER A 8 16.98 28.99 6.31
N LYS A 9 16.63 27.76 6.73
CA LYS A 9 17.59 26.65 6.82
C LYS A 9 18.00 26.13 5.44
N ILE A 10 17.11 26.23 4.45
CA ILE A 10 17.34 25.76 3.08
C ILE A 10 18.18 26.77 2.29
N GLU A 11 17.90 28.07 2.39
CA GLU A 11 18.74 29.13 1.79
C GLU A 11 20.20 29.05 2.32
N CYS A 12 20.38 28.68 3.60
CA CYS A 12 21.70 28.46 4.19
C CYS A 12 22.40 27.17 3.70
N PHE A 13 21.64 26.11 3.36
CA PHE A 13 22.19 24.85 2.87
C PHE A 13 22.65 24.95 1.40
N ASP A 14 21.89 25.69 0.58
CA ASP A 14 22.20 25.92 -0.83
C ASP A 14 23.46 26.80 -1.00
N SER A 15 23.58 27.85 -0.18
CA SER A 15 24.76 28.73 -0.12
C SER A 15 26.05 27.97 0.20
N LYS A 16 26.00 26.96 1.09
CA LYS A 16 27.19 26.15 1.44
C LYS A 16 27.62 25.18 0.35
N LYS A 17 26.70 24.72 -0.51
CA LYS A 17 26.98 23.79 -1.61
C LYS A 17 27.60 24.50 -2.82
N LEU A 18 27.22 25.76 -3.04
CA LEU A 18 27.76 26.64 -4.09
C LEU A 18 29.22 27.09 -3.82
N HIS A 19 29.67 27.05 -2.56
CA HIS A 19 31.03 27.44 -2.15
C HIS A 19 32.01 26.26 -1.99
N SER A 20 31.66 25.03 -2.40
CA SER A 20 32.64 23.93 -2.37
C SER A 20 33.70 24.09 -3.47
N PRO A 21 34.97 23.70 -3.21
CA PRO A 21 36.05 23.83 -4.20
C PRO A 21 35.77 23.07 -5.50
N ASP A 22 35.02 21.97 -5.42
CA ASP A 22 34.60 21.18 -6.59
C ASP A 22 33.60 21.91 -7.51
N TYR A 23 32.82 22.86 -6.99
CA TYR A 23 31.86 23.63 -7.80
C TYR A 23 32.56 24.74 -8.60
N ALA A 24 33.66 25.28 -8.07
CA ALA A 24 34.44 26.33 -8.74
C ALA A 24 35.15 25.83 -10.01
N ALA A 25 35.52 24.55 -10.04
CA ALA A 25 36.21 23.90 -11.16
C ALA A 25 35.30 23.50 -12.34
N LEU A 26 33.98 23.62 -12.19
CA LEU A 26 33.01 23.28 -13.24
C LEU A 26 32.93 24.38 -14.30
N THR A 27 32.74 23.95 -15.55
CA THR A 27 32.47 24.87 -16.66
C THR A 27 31.13 25.58 -16.46
N ASP A 28 30.96 26.77 -17.03
CA ASP A 28 29.76 27.58 -16.80
C ASP A 28 28.48 26.89 -17.30
N ASP A 29 28.58 26.06 -18.34
CA ASP A 29 27.47 25.23 -18.85
C ASP A 29 27.08 24.13 -17.84
N GLU A 30 28.04 23.43 -17.23
CA GLU A 30 27.78 22.41 -16.21
C GLU A 30 27.19 23.01 -14.93
N LYS A 31 27.62 24.22 -14.55
CA LYS A 31 27.04 24.97 -13.43
C LYS A 31 25.57 25.28 -13.70
N ASN A 32 25.25 25.74 -14.91
CA ASN A 32 23.92 26.13 -15.33
C ASN A 32 22.97 24.92 -15.46
N GLU A 33 23.46 23.78 -15.93
CA GLU A 33 22.70 22.54 -16.00
C GLU A 33 22.42 21.96 -14.61
N ARG A 34 23.39 22.05 -13.69
CA ARG A 34 23.23 21.58 -12.30
C ARG A 34 22.31 22.48 -11.46
N THR A 35 22.32 23.80 -11.66
CA THR A 35 21.34 24.72 -11.04
C THR A 35 19.95 24.54 -11.63
N SER A 36 19.82 24.33 -12.94
CA SER A 36 18.56 24.00 -13.61
C SER A 36 17.95 22.69 -13.09
N ASN A 37 18.75 21.62 -12.97
CA ASN A 37 18.30 20.34 -12.41
C ASN A 37 17.92 20.44 -10.92
N THR A 38 18.64 21.23 -10.13
CA THR A 38 18.33 21.41 -8.70
C THR A 38 17.06 22.23 -8.48
N THR A 39 16.88 23.32 -9.24
CA THR A 39 15.66 24.13 -9.21
C THR A 39 14.46 23.39 -9.80
N GLY A 40 14.65 22.59 -10.85
CA GLY A 40 13.63 21.70 -11.42
C GLY A 40 13.16 20.62 -10.44
N ASN A 41 14.09 19.96 -9.75
CA ASN A 41 13.77 18.98 -8.70
C ASN A 41 13.07 19.63 -7.50
N PHE A 42 13.48 20.83 -7.10
CA PHE A 42 12.82 21.59 -6.04
C PHE A 42 11.40 22.03 -6.41
N MET A 43 11.21 22.55 -7.63
CA MET A 43 9.90 22.95 -8.14
C MET A 43 8.97 21.73 -8.26
N THR A 44 9.51 20.57 -8.62
CA THR A 44 8.78 19.29 -8.66
C THR A 44 8.40 18.81 -7.26
N LEU A 45 9.33 18.84 -6.31
CA LEU A 45 9.06 18.51 -4.90
C LEU A 45 8.01 19.46 -4.31
N MET A 46 8.11 20.76 -4.58
CA MET A 46 7.10 21.75 -4.16
C MET A 46 5.76 21.51 -4.83
N LYS A 47 5.68 21.16 -6.11
CA LYS A 47 4.41 20.79 -6.77
C LYS A 47 3.80 19.53 -6.17
N VAL A 48 4.61 18.53 -5.82
CA VAL A 48 4.18 17.31 -5.13
C VAL A 48 3.64 17.63 -3.73
N LEU A 49 4.37 18.44 -2.94
CA LEU A 49 3.97 18.83 -1.59
C LEU A 49 2.76 19.79 -1.58
N THR A 50 2.66 20.68 -2.56
CA THR A 50 1.51 21.58 -2.73
C THR A 50 0.28 20.82 -3.24
N GLY A 51 0.49 19.81 -4.11
CA GLY A 51 -0.54 18.87 -4.54
C GLY A 51 -1.09 18.04 -3.37
N TYR A 52 -0.25 17.58 -2.46
CA TYR A 52 -0.66 16.90 -1.23
C TYR A 52 -1.51 17.79 -0.31
N ASN A 53 -1.16 19.06 -0.18
CA ASN A 53 -1.98 20.02 0.57
C ASN A 53 -3.35 20.25 -0.09
N ASN A 54 -3.40 20.31 -1.42
CA ASN A 54 -4.66 20.47 -2.15
C ASN A 54 -5.57 19.25 -2.07
N THR A 55 -5.02 18.03 -2.07
CA THR A 55 -5.82 16.80 -1.87
C THR A 55 -6.34 16.71 -0.45
N MET A 56 -5.53 17.01 0.58
CA MET A 56 -6.03 17.06 1.95
C MET A 56 -7.13 18.13 2.13
N LEU A 57 -6.97 19.31 1.56
CA LEU A 57 -8.00 20.35 1.57
C LEU A 57 -9.27 19.92 0.84
N TRP A 58 -9.14 19.17 -0.26
CA TRP A 58 -10.27 18.57 -0.96
C TRP A 58 -10.98 17.54 -0.08
N TRP A 59 -10.25 16.67 0.61
CA TRP A 59 -10.81 15.69 1.54
C TRP A 59 -11.49 16.35 2.74
N ASP A 60 -10.92 17.44 3.26
CA ASP A 60 -11.53 18.23 4.34
C ASP A 60 -12.87 18.84 3.91
N ARG A 61 -12.91 19.41 2.70
CA ARG A 61 -14.14 19.95 2.11
C ARG A 61 -15.16 18.85 1.80
N TYR A 62 -14.71 17.71 1.27
CA TYR A 62 -15.55 16.56 0.98
C TYR A 62 -16.25 16.04 2.24
N ARG A 63 -15.53 16.02 3.38
CA ARG A 63 -16.07 15.58 4.66
C ARG A 63 -16.99 16.61 5.31
N SER A 64 -16.71 17.92 5.17
CA SER A 64 -17.51 18.99 5.79
C SER A 64 -18.93 19.14 5.22
N LEU A 65 -19.21 18.58 4.04
CA LEU A 65 -20.53 18.66 3.39
C LEU A 65 -21.62 17.79 4.06
N GLY A 66 -21.33 17.06 5.16
CA GLY A 66 -22.14 15.94 5.66
C GLY A 66 -22.90 16.18 6.98
N GLY A 67 -22.82 17.38 7.55
CA GLY A 67 -23.45 17.71 8.84
C GLY A 67 -22.44 17.88 9.99
N PRO A 68 -22.92 18.07 11.24
CA PRO A 68 -22.16 18.65 12.35
C PRO A 68 -21.11 17.74 12.98
N ALA A 69 -20.88 16.54 12.46
CA ALA A 69 -19.84 15.67 12.98
C ALA A 69 -18.46 16.31 12.70
N GLY A 70 -17.67 16.50 13.75
CA GLY A 70 -16.38 17.18 13.62
C GLY A 70 -15.44 16.40 12.71
N SER A 71 -14.56 17.10 11.99
CA SER A 71 -13.47 16.50 11.20
C SER A 71 -12.72 15.41 11.97
N ARG A 72 -12.60 15.57 13.29
CA ARG A 72 -11.98 14.61 14.22
C ARG A 72 -12.75 13.29 14.33
N ASP A 73 -14.07 13.31 14.47
CA ASP A 73 -14.87 12.11 14.75
C ASP A 73 -14.90 11.16 13.54
N TRP A 74 -14.89 11.74 12.33
CA TRP A 74 -14.74 10.99 11.09
C TRP A 74 -13.36 10.31 11.02
N TRP A 75 -12.28 11.05 11.28
CA TRP A 75 -10.92 10.48 11.26
C TRP A 75 -10.75 9.40 12.32
N LEU A 76 -11.27 9.62 13.53
CA LEU A 76 -11.25 8.61 14.59
C LEU A 76 -11.98 7.35 14.16
N SER A 77 -13.19 7.49 13.59
CA SER A 77 -13.98 6.35 13.10
C SER A 77 -13.26 5.59 11.99
N PHE A 78 -12.67 6.31 11.03
CA PHE A 78 -11.88 5.72 9.95
C PHE A 78 -10.67 4.94 10.47
N TRP A 79 -9.88 5.53 11.36
CA TRP A 79 -8.69 4.88 11.92
C TRP A 79 -9.05 3.69 12.81
N VAL A 80 -10.14 3.76 13.57
CA VAL A 80 -10.64 2.64 14.37
C VAL A 80 -11.05 1.47 13.46
N VAL A 81 -11.79 1.74 12.38
CA VAL A 81 -12.16 0.71 11.39
C VAL A 81 -10.93 0.11 10.73
N MET A 82 -9.98 0.93 10.32
CA MET A 82 -8.72 0.46 9.71
C MET A 82 -7.93 -0.43 10.68
N ALA A 83 -7.77 -0.01 11.93
CA ALA A 83 -7.06 -0.77 12.95
C ALA A 83 -7.77 -2.10 13.25
N ALA A 84 -9.10 -2.09 13.36
CA ALA A 84 -9.89 -3.30 13.55
C ALA A 84 -9.75 -4.27 12.36
N ALA A 85 -9.82 -3.77 11.13
CA ALA A 85 -9.68 -4.58 9.92
C ALA A 85 -8.29 -5.20 9.76
N LEU A 86 -7.24 -4.44 10.07
CA LEU A 86 -5.86 -4.93 10.09
C LEU A 86 -5.66 -5.99 11.18
N TYR A 87 -6.15 -5.72 12.39
CA TYR A 87 -6.02 -6.64 13.51
C TYR A 87 -6.69 -7.99 13.21
N THR A 88 -7.93 -8.00 12.72
CA THR A 88 -8.65 -9.25 12.46
C THR A 88 -8.00 -10.07 11.34
N ARG A 89 -7.49 -9.44 10.29
CA ARG A 89 -6.91 -10.15 9.14
C ARG A 89 -5.47 -10.57 9.34
N ILE A 90 -4.65 -9.77 10.02
CA ILE A 90 -3.24 -10.12 10.30
C ILE A 90 -3.15 -11.11 11.47
N SER A 91 -4.17 -11.19 12.33
CA SER A 91 -4.20 -12.17 13.41
C SER A 91 -4.03 -13.61 12.89
N SER A 92 -3.04 -14.30 13.46
CA SER A 92 -2.75 -15.71 13.21
C SER A 92 -2.49 -16.08 11.74
N ILE A 93 -1.93 -15.18 10.94
CA ILE A 93 -1.68 -15.44 9.51
C ILE A 93 -0.68 -16.58 9.23
N THR A 94 0.19 -16.86 10.20
CA THR A 94 1.16 -17.95 10.14
C THR A 94 0.52 -19.33 10.34
N SER A 95 -0.73 -19.37 10.79
CA SER A 95 -1.47 -20.60 11.05
C SER A 95 -2.61 -20.77 10.04
N PRO A 96 -2.72 -21.92 9.35
CA PRO A 96 -1.84 -23.09 9.41
C PRO A 96 -0.57 -22.91 8.55
N TYR A 97 0.57 -23.44 9.01
CA TYR A 97 1.86 -23.38 8.32
C TYR A 97 2.00 -24.46 7.24
N MET A 98 0.99 -24.57 6.38
CA MET A 98 0.92 -25.53 5.28
C MET A 98 0.07 -24.97 4.15
N VAL A 99 0.24 -25.53 2.96
CA VAL A 99 -0.56 -25.22 1.77
C VAL A 99 -2.01 -25.64 1.97
N ILE A 100 -2.94 -24.72 1.75
CA ILE A 100 -4.38 -24.98 1.76
C ILE A 100 -4.89 -25.18 0.32
N TRP A 101 -6.08 -25.75 0.18
CA TRP A 101 -6.69 -26.23 -1.07
C TRP A 101 -6.45 -25.32 -2.30
N ASP A 102 -6.87 -24.05 -2.27
CA ASP A 102 -6.70 -23.15 -3.44
C ASP A 102 -5.30 -22.55 -3.58
N GLU A 103 -4.51 -22.50 -2.49
CA GLU A 103 -3.12 -22.03 -2.55
C GLU A 103 -2.23 -22.99 -3.35
N ALA A 104 -2.57 -24.28 -3.38
CA ALA A 104 -1.89 -25.24 -4.23
C ALA A 104 -2.01 -24.85 -5.72
N HIS A 105 -3.19 -24.39 -6.13
CA HIS A 105 -3.44 -23.98 -7.49
C HIS A 105 -2.72 -22.67 -7.83
N PHE A 106 -2.96 -21.61 -7.05
CA PHE A 106 -2.38 -20.29 -7.33
C PHE A 106 -0.88 -20.20 -7.04
N GLY A 107 -0.40 -20.90 -6.00
CA GLY A 107 1.02 -20.98 -5.66
C GLY A 107 1.84 -21.65 -6.77
N LYS A 108 1.30 -22.69 -7.41
CA LYS A 108 1.94 -23.31 -8.58
C LYS A 108 2.09 -22.34 -9.75
N MET A 109 1.05 -21.56 -10.04
CA MET A 109 1.09 -20.55 -11.11
C MET A 109 2.08 -19.43 -10.79
N LEU A 110 2.19 -19.05 -9.50
CA LEU A 110 3.17 -18.09 -9.03
C LEU A 110 4.61 -18.57 -9.25
N SER A 111 4.91 -19.84 -8.94
CA SER A 111 6.20 -20.45 -9.26
C SER A 111 6.47 -20.46 -10.77
N TYR A 112 5.45 -20.69 -11.60
CA TYR A 112 5.61 -20.62 -13.06
C TYR A 112 5.95 -19.23 -13.59
N TYR A 113 5.35 -18.18 -13.02
CA TYR A 113 5.71 -16.81 -13.38
C TYR A 113 7.14 -16.47 -12.98
N ILE A 114 7.58 -16.87 -11.77
CA ILE A 114 8.95 -16.61 -11.31
C ILE A 114 9.98 -17.36 -12.16
N ASN A 115 9.68 -18.61 -12.52
CA ASN A 115 10.55 -19.45 -13.35
C ASN A 115 10.46 -19.12 -14.85
N GLY A 116 9.53 -18.26 -15.27
CA GLY A 116 9.34 -17.91 -16.68
C GLY A 116 8.82 -19.08 -17.55
N THR A 117 8.11 -20.04 -16.96
CA THR A 117 7.57 -21.19 -17.69
C THR A 117 6.16 -20.92 -18.18
N PHE A 118 5.88 -21.24 -19.45
CA PHE A 118 4.54 -21.11 -20.01
C PHE A 118 3.55 -22.09 -19.36
N PHE A 119 2.37 -21.58 -19.01
CA PHE A 119 1.26 -22.38 -18.50
C PHE A 119 -0.07 -21.82 -19.01
N PHE A 120 -1.12 -22.63 -18.94
CA PHE A 120 -2.47 -22.24 -19.32
C PHE A 120 -3.38 -22.25 -18.09
N ASP A 121 -4.17 -21.19 -17.91
CA ASP A 121 -5.18 -21.13 -16.86
C ASP A 121 -6.44 -20.38 -17.34
N VAL A 122 -7.58 -20.66 -16.71
CA VAL A 122 -8.89 -20.08 -17.01
C VAL A 122 -9.03 -18.64 -16.50
N HIS A 123 -8.32 -18.28 -15.43
CA HIS A 123 -8.44 -16.96 -14.81
C HIS A 123 -7.58 -15.92 -15.52
N PRO A 124 -8.05 -14.66 -15.64
CA PRO A 124 -7.24 -13.55 -16.12
C PRO A 124 -5.91 -13.41 -15.38
N THR A 125 -4.91 -12.83 -16.04
CA THR A 125 -3.52 -12.79 -15.55
C THR A 125 -3.28 -11.76 -14.43
N GLY A 126 -4.11 -10.72 -14.32
CA GLY A 126 -3.85 -9.57 -13.46
C GLY A 126 -3.62 -9.92 -11.98
N GLY A 127 -4.50 -10.73 -11.39
CA GLY A 127 -4.37 -11.11 -9.99
C GLY A 127 -3.15 -11.99 -9.72
N LYS A 128 -2.85 -12.95 -10.61
CA LYS A 128 -1.69 -13.84 -10.44
C LYS A 128 -0.37 -13.10 -10.58
N LEU A 129 -0.31 -12.12 -11.48
CA LEU A 129 0.88 -11.28 -11.64
C LEU A 129 1.14 -10.45 -10.38
N LEU A 130 0.07 -9.97 -9.73
CA LEU A 130 0.16 -9.23 -8.49
C LEU A 130 0.61 -10.13 -7.31
N LEU A 131 0.10 -11.36 -7.21
CA LEU A 131 0.62 -12.34 -6.25
C LEU A 131 2.09 -12.65 -6.51
N THR A 132 2.47 -12.84 -7.78
CA THR A 132 3.85 -13.09 -8.19
C THR A 132 4.76 -11.93 -7.78
N PHE A 133 4.29 -10.69 -7.94
CA PHE A 133 5.00 -9.51 -7.50
C PHE A 133 5.25 -9.52 -5.98
N PHE A 134 4.28 -9.95 -5.16
CA PHE A 134 4.50 -10.12 -3.73
C PHE A 134 5.51 -11.21 -3.40
N GLY A 135 5.47 -12.33 -4.12
CA GLY A 135 6.48 -13.39 -3.98
C GLY A 135 7.88 -12.91 -4.35
N TRP A 136 7.99 -12.15 -5.44
CA TRP A 136 9.24 -11.55 -5.89
C TRP A 136 9.78 -10.52 -4.89
N LEU A 137 8.92 -9.67 -4.31
CA LEU A 137 9.30 -8.75 -3.23
C LEU A 137 9.80 -9.49 -1.98
N GLY A 138 9.24 -10.68 -1.71
CA GLY A 138 9.67 -11.55 -0.63
C GLY A 138 10.95 -12.33 -0.89
N GLY A 139 11.48 -12.30 -2.13
CA GLY A 139 12.65 -13.08 -2.53
C GLY A 139 12.35 -14.56 -2.78
N TYR A 140 11.08 -14.94 -2.95
CA TYR A 140 10.71 -16.30 -3.27
C TYR A 140 11.24 -16.70 -4.66
N ASN A 141 11.88 -17.85 -4.75
CA ASN A 141 12.61 -18.31 -5.95
C ASN A 141 11.83 -19.29 -6.83
N GLY A 142 10.55 -19.59 -6.53
CA GLY A 142 9.74 -20.50 -7.33
C GLY A 142 10.05 -21.99 -7.17
N THR A 143 10.82 -22.41 -6.15
CA THR A 143 11.25 -23.81 -5.98
C THR A 143 10.38 -24.65 -5.03
N HIS A 144 9.44 -24.03 -4.29
CA HIS A 144 8.49 -24.77 -3.46
C HIS A 144 7.46 -25.52 -4.32
N SER A 145 7.18 -26.76 -3.94
CA SER A 145 6.22 -27.62 -4.64
C SER A 145 4.81 -27.45 -4.08
N PHE A 146 3.95 -26.79 -4.87
CA PHE A 146 2.54 -26.58 -4.59
C PHE A 146 1.62 -27.68 -5.14
N GLU A 147 2.13 -28.89 -5.37
CA GLU A 147 1.37 -29.96 -6.05
C GLU A 147 0.15 -30.46 -5.28
N LYS A 148 0.22 -30.47 -3.95
CA LYS A 148 -0.83 -31.01 -3.08
C LYS A 148 -1.08 -30.10 -1.88
N PRO A 149 -2.34 -29.95 -1.44
CA PRO A 149 -2.64 -29.36 -0.15
C PRO A 149 -2.00 -30.16 0.99
N GLY A 150 -1.60 -29.49 2.07
CA GLY A 150 -0.99 -30.08 3.25
C GLY A 150 0.55 -30.12 3.25
N VAL A 151 1.20 -29.64 2.18
CA VAL A 151 2.67 -29.48 2.14
C VAL A 151 3.08 -28.33 3.08
N SER A 152 4.03 -28.58 3.97
CA SER A 152 4.58 -27.57 4.89
C SER A 152 5.36 -26.48 4.15
N TYR A 153 5.43 -25.29 4.71
CA TYR A 153 6.28 -24.20 4.20
C TYR A 153 7.70 -24.21 4.77
N GLU A 154 8.08 -25.28 5.47
CA GLU A 154 9.44 -25.45 5.97
C GLU A 154 10.48 -25.27 4.86
N GLY A 155 11.44 -24.37 5.09
CA GLY A 155 12.46 -23.99 4.12
C GLY A 155 12.07 -22.83 3.18
N TYR A 156 10.84 -22.31 3.27
CA TYR A 156 10.32 -21.24 2.41
C TYR A 156 9.57 -20.15 3.19
N PRO A 157 10.25 -19.43 4.10
CA PRO A 157 9.63 -18.37 4.89
C PRO A 157 9.09 -17.21 4.04
N GLU A 158 9.58 -17.03 2.81
CA GLU A 158 9.21 -15.94 1.90
C GLU A 158 7.74 -16.03 1.48
N ILE A 159 7.17 -17.24 1.45
CA ILE A 159 5.75 -17.47 1.09
C ILE A 159 4.81 -16.80 2.10
N MET A 160 5.23 -16.65 3.36
CA MET A 160 4.42 -15.96 4.38
C MET A 160 4.24 -14.47 4.07
N LEU A 161 5.19 -13.84 3.36
CA LEU A 161 5.03 -12.46 2.93
C LEU A 161 3.89 -12.32 1.91
N ILE A 162 3.72 -13.31 1.03
CA ILE A 162 2.63 -13.32 0.05
C ILE A 162 1.29 -13.30 0.77
N ARG A 163 1.09 -14.20 1.75
CA ARG A 163 -0.12 -14.22 2.59
C ARG A 163 -0.32 -12.89 3.31
N PHE A 164 0.74 -12.31 3.88
CA PHE A 164 0.67 -11.01 4.54
C PHE A 164 0.21 -9.90 3.61
N CYS A 165 0.72 -9.85 2.37
CA CYS A 165 0.28 -8.89 1.37
C CYS A 165 -1.19 -9.10 0.96
N CYS A 166 -1.64 -10.35 0.81
CA CYS A 166 -3.06 -10.67 0.57
C CYS A 166 -3.94 -10.17 1.73
N ALA A 167 -3.56 -10.46 2.98
CA ALA A 167 -4.31 -10.03 4.16
C ALA A 167 -4.34 -8.51 4.30
N LEU A 168 -3.25 -7.83 3.92
CA LEU A 168 -3.18 -6.38 3.90
C LEU A 168 -4.16 -5.78 2.87
N MET A 169 -4.21 -6.34 1.66
CA MET A 169 -5.17 -5.93 0.64
C MET A 169 -6.62 -6.18 1.08
N GLY A 170 -6.88 -7.35 1.67
CA GLY A 170 -8.19 -7.65 2.26
C GLY A 170 -8.57 -6.68 3.37
N ALA A 171 -7.62 -6.22 4.17
CA ALA A 171 -7.87 -5.24 5.24
C ALA A 171 -8.27 -3.86 4.70
N LEU A 172 -7.86 -3.51 3.48
CA LEU A 172 -8.29 -2.27 2.82
C LEU A 172 -9.76 -2.30 2.36
N LEU A 173 -10.39 -3.48 2.29
CA LEU A 173 -11.81 -3.57 1.92
C LEU A 173 -12.74 -2.86 2.92
N ALA A 174 -12.46 -3.00 4.23
CA ALA A 174 -13.25 -2.37 5.28
C ALA A 174 -13.24 -0.82 5.26
N PRO A 175 -12.10 -0.12 5.17
CA PRO A 175 -12.07 1.33 5.02
C PRO A 175 -12.64 1.79 3.66
N ILE A 176 -12.54 0.99 2.60
CA ILE A 176 -13.23 1.29 1.32
C ILE A 176 -14.74 1.23 1.53
N ALA A 177 -15.27 0.21 2.21
CA ALA A 177 -16.69 0.09 2.53
C ALA A 177 -17.18 1.25 3.42
N PHE A 178 -16.39 1.65 4.42
CA PHE A 178 -16.65 2.86 5.23
C PHE A 178 -16.79 4.11 4.36
N CYS A 179 -15.80 4.34 3.47
CA CYS A 179 -15.81 5.49 2.57
C CYS A 179 -17.02 5.46 1.63
N SER A 180 -17.33 4.31 1.01
CA SER A 180 -18.50 4.13 0.14
C SER A 180 -19.82 4.39 0.85
N ALA A 181 -20.02 3.84 2.05
CA ALA A 181 -21.23 4.10 2.81
C ALA A 181 -21.34 5.57 3.26
N TRP A 182 -20.21 6.20 3.57
CA TRP A 182 -20.15 7.64 3.88
C TRP A 182 -20.48 8.51 2.67
N THR A 183 -20.04 8.15 1.45
CA THR A 183 -20.35 8.91 0.23
C THR A 183 -21.85 8.94 -0.05
N MET A 184 -22.55 7.83 0.20
CA MET A 184 -23.98 7.68 -0.05
C MET A 184 -24.85 8.27 1.05
N THR A 185 -24.53 7.99 2.33
CA THR A 185 -25.42 8.32 3.46
C THR A 185 -25.09 9.64 4.15
N ARG A 186 -23.83 10.11 4.02
CA ARG A 186 -23.29 11.26 4.75
C ARG A 186 -23.43 11.16 6.27
N ARG A 187 -23.59 9.95 6.82
CA ARG A 187 -23.75 9.69 8.26
C ARG A 187 -22.67 8.76 8.77
N ILE A 188 -21.93 9.18 9.80
CA ILE A 188 -20.89 8.37 10.45
C ILE A 188 -21.44 7.03 10.97
N PRO A 189 -22.57 6.96 11.71
CA PRO A 189 -23.05 5.68 12.23
C PRO A 189 -23.39 4.67 11.13
N ALA A 190 -23.94 5.13 10.00
CA ALA A 190 -24.21 4.26 8.85
C ALA A 190 -22.92 3.75 8.20
N ALA A 191 -21.91 4.62 8.07
CA ALA A 191 -20.60 4.25 7.53
C ALA A 191 -19.85 3.25 8.42
N VAL A 192 -19.87 3.47 9.75
CA VAL A 192 -19.30 2.54 10.73
C VAL A 192 -20.02 1.20 10.67
N LEU A 193 -21.35 1.18 10.61
CA LEU A 193 -22.13 -0.05 10.54
C LEU A 193 -21.80 -0.88 9.28
N ALA A 194 -21.68 -0.23 8.12
CA ALA A 194 -21.28 -0.90 6.88
C ALA A 194 -19.87 -1.50 6.98
N ALA A 195 -18.93 -0.76 7.55
CA ALA A 195 -17.56 -1.26 7.75
C ALA A 195 -17.49 -2.41 8.76
N THR A 196 -18.28 -2.34 9.84
CA THR A 196 -18.38 -3.42 10.83
C THR A 196 -18.82 -4.71 10.19
N PHE A 197 -19.83 -4.69 9.30
CA PHE A 197 -20.25 -5.90 8.58
C PHE A 197 -19.11 -6.54 7.80
N VAL A 198 -18.32 -5.75 7.06
CA VAL A 198 -17.16 -6.24 6.30
C VAL A 198 -16.01 -6.73 7.20
N VAL A 199 -15.86 -6.17 8.40
CA VAL A 199 -14.85 -6.63 9.38
C VAL A 199 -15.26 -7.94 10.04
N THR A 200 -16.55 -8.12 10.32
CA THR A 200 -17.09 -9.30 11.00
C THR A 200 -17.47 -10.45 10.06
N GLU A 201 -17.50 -10.21 8.75
CA GLU A 201 -17.82 -11.23 7.76
C GLU A 201 -16.72 -12.29 7.68
N ILE A 202 -17.08 -13.53 7.99
CA ILE A 202 -16.13 -14.65 8.10
C ILE A 202 -15.58 -15.06 6.72
N GLY A 203 -16.40 -15.00 5.66
CA GLY A 203 -16.00 -15.40 4.31
C GLY A 203 -14.80 -14.61 3.79
N THR A 204 -14.92 -13.28 3.76
CA THR A 204 -13.83 -12.40 3.32
C THR A 204 -12.64 -12.45 4.28
N LEU A 205 -12.87 -12.66 5.58
CA LEU A 205 -11.79 -12.82 6.56
C LEU A 205 -10.94 -14.07 6.29
N MET A 206 -11.57 -15.19 5.92
CA MET A 206 -10.84 -16.44 5.65
C MET A 206 -10.16 -16.43 4.28
N LEU A 207 -10.85 -15.96 3.23
CA LEU A 207 -10.30 -15.92 1.86
C LEU A 207 -9.05 -15.03 1.77
N THR A 208 -9.09 -13.85 2.40
CA THR A 208 -7.99 -12.87 2.30
C THR A 208 -6.73 -13.26 3.07
N LYS A 209 -6.77 -14.29 3.94
CA LYS A 209 -5.60 -14.77 4.71
C LYS A 209 -4.67 -15.68 3.91
N PHE A 210 -5.17 -16.24 2.82
CA PHE A 210 -4.48 -17.26 2.04
C PHE A 210 -4.11 -16.71 0.67
N ILE A 211 -3.25 -17.43 -0.05
CA ILE A 211 -2.81 -17.08 -1.40
C ILE A 211 -3.93 -17.39 -2.40
N LEU A 212 -4.95 -16.53 -2.43
CA LEU A 212 -6.07 -16.57 -3.37
C LEU A 212 -6.15 -15.26 -4.16
N LEU A 213 -6.99 -15.28 -5.20
CA LEU A 213 -7.29 -14.12 -6.04
C LEU A 213 -8.55 -13.36 -5.62
N ASP A 214 -9.25 -13.84 -4.59
CA ASP A 214 -10.56 -13.34 -4.13
C ASP A 214 -10.45 -12.15 -3.16
#